data_AF-A0A6P5XAT3-F1
#
_entry.id   AF-A0A6P5XAT3-F1
#
_cell.length_a   1.000
_cell.length_b   1.000
_cell.length_c   1.000
_cell.angle_alpha   90.00
_cell.angle_beta   90.00
_cell.angle_gamma   90.00
#
_symmetry.space_group_name_H-M   'P 1'
#
loop_
_entity.id
_entity.type
_entity.pdbx_description
1 polymer ?
#
loop_
_entity_poly.entity_id
_entity_poly.type
_entity_poly.pdbx_seq_one_letter_code
_entity_poly.pdbx_strand_id
1 'polypeptide(L)'
;MLVLDLSENQLTGSIPAWIGDKLSNLVILNLRSNNFQDYIPDQICALNSLHVLDLGYNNISGAIPKCFSNLSAMATTLNPHVANWFSRFYPDNSFYFGALLVMKGRVDEYSTTLGLVTGIDLSVNSLTGEIPKELGYLMGLLSLNLSGNLLTGKIPETIGNMEMLESLDLSMNRLHGEIPSSFSNLNFLNHFNLSYNNLTGQIPSSTQLQSFDKSSYIGNHLCGPPVTKNCNKKGEAPDGTNGGSSGGKKTSEVNWLYVSIVLGFAMGFWGVVAPLVLIRSWRFAYYKKLEQIGDKLCVFWATIGM
;
A
#
# COMPACT_ATOMS: atom_id res chain seq x y z
N MET A 1 2.39 27.85 4.61
CA MET A 1 1.43 26.80 4.18
C MET A 1 1.88 25.50 4.84
N LEU A 2 0.97 24.79 5.50
CA LEU A 2 1.28 23.53 6.22
C LEU A 2 0.80 22.30 5.44
N VAL A 3 -0.31 22.42 4.72
CA VAL A 3 -0.87 21.36 3.89
C VAL A 3 -0.95 21.87 2.46
N LEU A 4 -0.42 21.09 1.52
CA LEU A 4 -0.63 21.25 0.09
C LEU A 4 -1.28 19.97 -0.41
N ASP A 5 -2.59 20.03 -0.59
CA ASP A 5 -3.36 18.93 -1.18
C ASP A 5 -3.85 19.35 -2.56
N LEU A 6 -3.31 18.71 -3.59
CA LEU A 6 -3.70 18.83 -4.98
C LEU A 6 -4.13 17.47 -5.56
N SER A 7 -4.50 16.53 -4.69
CA SER A 7 -4.83 15.17 -5.08
C SER A 7 -6.09 15.08 -5.94
N GLU A 8 -6.26 13.95 -6.63
CA GLU A 8 -7.46 13.64 -7.43
C GLU A 8 -7.77 14.68 -8.53
N ASN A 9 -6.72 15.11 -9.22
CA ASN A 9 -6.82 16.06 -10.32
C ASN A 9 -6.23 15.47 -11.62
N GLN A 10 -6.13 16.32 -12.65
CA GLN A 10 -5.52 15.95 -13.94
C GLN A 10 -4.21 16.74 -14.16
N LEU A 11 -3.52 17.14 -13.09
CA LEU A 11 -2.30 17.94 -13.20
C LEU A 11 -1.21 17.14 -13.92
N THR A 12 -0.49 17.80 -14.82
CA THR A 12 0.54 17.20 -15.68
C THR A 12 1.89 17.90 -15.50
N GLY A 13 2.95 17.29 -16.01
CA GLY A 13 4.31 17.83 -15.96
C GLY A 13 5.09 17.29 -14.77
N SER A 14 6.29 17.83 -14.54
CA SER A 14 7.15 17.43 -13.43
C SER A 14 6.67 18.01 -12.10
N ILE A 15 6.96 17.33 -10.99
CA ILE A 15 6.79 17.90 -9.65
C ILE A 15 7.68 19.15 -9.54
N PRO A 16 7.12 20.34 -9.22
CA PRO A 16 7.92 21.55 -9.19
C PRO A 16 8.90 21.60 -8.01
N ALA A 17 10.19 21.83 -8.32
CA ALA A 17 11.26 21.94 -7.30
C ALA A 17 11.00 23.06 -6.28
N TRP A 18 10.29 24.13 -6.67
CA TRP A 18 10.00 25.26 -5.78
C TRP A 18 9.18 24.87 -4.55
N ILE A 19 8.48 23.72 -4.57
CA ILE A 19 7.79 23.17 -3.40
C ILE A 19 8.78 23.01 -2.25
N GLY A 20 9.93 22.38 -2.51
CA GLY A 20 11.01 22.22 -1.54
C GLY A 20 11.67 23.53 -1.13
N ASP A 21 11.87 24.44 -2.10
CA ASP A 21 12.59 25.69 -1.86
C ASP A 21 11.77 26.75 -1.10
N LYS A 22 10.44 26.74 -1.25
CA LYS A 22 9.55 27.81 -0.76
C LYS A 22 8.64 27.38 0.37
N LEU A 23 8.38 26.09 0.54
CA LEU A 23 7.41 25.58 1.50
C LEU A 23 8.10 24.85 2.66
N SER A 24 9.13 25.43 3.27
CA SER A 24 9.94 24.79 4.32
C SER A 24 9.14 24.28 5.54
N ASN A 25 7.97 24.85 5.80
CA ASN A 25 7.10 24.47 6.92
C ASN A 25 6.00 23.48 6.50
N LEU A 26 6.08 22.91 5.30
CA LEU A 26 5.08 21.96 4.82
C LEU A 26 5.13 20.68 5.65
N VAL A 27 3.96 20.28 6.14
CA VAL A 27 3.72 19.08 6.93
C VAL A 27 3.14 17.98 6.06
N ILE A 28 2.30 18.34 5.08
CA ILE A 28 1.64 17.39 4.17
C ILE A 28 1.80 17.87 2.75
N LEU A 29 2.33 16.99 1.92
CA LEU A 29 2.32 17.11 0.47
C LEU A 29 1.53 15.95 -0.11
N ASN A 30 0.32 16.24 -0.59
CA ASN A 30 -0.55 15.26 -1.23
C ASN A 30 -0.75 15.65 -2.70
N LEU A 31 -0.12 14.90 -3.60
CA LEU A 31 -0.22 15.05 -5.07
C LEU A 31 -0.82 13.78 -5.70
N ARG A 32 -1.44 12.91 -4.90
CA ARG A 32 -1.98 11.62 -5.32
C ARG A 32 -2.94 11.72 -6.50
N SER A 33 -3.03 10.70 -7.33
CA SER A 33 -4.07 10.57 -8.36
C SER A 33 -4.07 11.76 -9.32
N ASN A 34 -2.92 11.98 -9.95
CA ASN A 34 -2.67 13.01 -10.97
C ASN A 34 -1.91 12.38 -12.16
N ASN A 35 -1.43 13.21 -13.09
CA ASN A 35 -0.60 12.81 -14.22
C ASN A 35 0.83 13.39 -14.11
N PHE A 36 1.37 13.56 -12.89
CA PHE A 36 2.75 14.02 -12.72
C PHE A 36 3.73 13.01 -13.31
N GLN A 37 4.78 13.51 -13.95
CA GLN A 37 5.76 12.72 -14.69
C GLN A 37 7.20 13.09 -14.27
N ASP A 38 8.18 12.60 -15.02
CA ASP A 38 9.61 12.84 -14.81
C ASP A 38 10.10 12.26 -13.48
N TYR A 39 10.79 12.99 -12.62
CA TYR A 39 11.40 12.46 -11.39
C TYR A 39 11.01 13.27 -10.16
N ILE A 40 11.22 12.69 -8.97
CA ILE A 40 11.04 13.38 -7.70
C ILE A 40 12.24 14.32 -7.49
N PRO A 41 12.05 15.65 -7.39
CA PRO A 41 13.16 16.59 -7.23
C PRO A 41 13.77 16.49 -5.81
N ASP A 42 15.11 16.53 -5.73
CA ASP A 42 15.85 16.47 -4.46
C ASP A 42 15.49 17.61 -3.49
N GLN A 43 14.93 18.72 -3.99
CA GLN A 43 14.44 19.84 -3.18
C GLN A 43 13.35 19.39 -2.18
N ILE A 44 12.59 18.33 -2.48
CA ILE A 44 11.63 17.75 -1.53
C ILE A 44 12.32 17.33 -0.22
N CYS A 45 13.59 16.93 -0.28
CA CYS A 45 14.37 16.55 0.89
C CYS A 45 14.71 17.74 1.83
N ALA A 46 14.44 18.99 1.42
CA ALA A 46 14.59 20.17 2.27
C ALA A 46 13.38 20.39 3.22
N LEU A 47 12.29 19.63 3.04
CA LEU A 47 11.06 19.74 3.82
C LEU A 47 11.20 19.00 5.17
N ASN A 48 11.98 19.57 6.08
CA ASN A 48 12.31 18.94 7.37
C ASN A 48 11.09 18.73 8.29
N SER A 49 10.02 19.50 8.09
CA SER A 49 8.75 19.38 8.84
C SER A 49 7.74 18.42 8.19
N LEU A 50 8.09 17.78 7.07
CA LEU A 50 7.17 16.94 6.32
C LEU A 50 6.90 15.63 7.08
N HIS A 51 5.63 15.37 7.33
CA HIS A 51 5.14 14.14 7.96
C HIS A 51 4.56 13.20 6.93
N VAL A 52 3.88 13.74 5.92
CA VAL A 52 3.22 12.92 4.90
C VAL A 52 3.62 13.39 3.50
N LEU A 53 4.11 12.43 2.72
CA LEU A 53 4.37 12.57 1.29
C LEU A 53 3.55 11.53 0.54
N ASP A 54 2.47 11.97 -0.12
CA ASP A 54 1.67 11.11 -1.00
C ASP A 54 1.81 11.58 -2.45
N LEU A 55 2.53 10.77 -3.23
CA LEU A 55 2.73 10.92 -4.67
C LEU A 55 2.12 9.74 -5.44
N GLY A 56 1.26 8.94 -4.79
CA GLY A 56 0.71 7.72 -5.35
C GLY A 56 -0.15 7.98 -6.58
N TYR A 57 -0.32 6.97 -7.45
CA TYR A 57 -1.19 7.06 -8.64
C TYR A 57 -0.81 8.24 -9.54
N ASN A 58 0.43 8.24 -10.01
CA ASN A 58 0.97 9.21 -10.98
C ASN A 58 1.77 8.47 -12.06
N ASN A 59 2.48 9.21 -12.90
CA ASN A 59 3.35 8.67 -13.96
C ASN A 59 4.84 9.02 -13.71
N ILE A 60 5.23 9.15 -12.44
CA ILE A 60 6.57 9.54 -12.01
C ILE A 60 7.54 8.38 -12.29
N SER A 61 8.73 8.73 -12.75
CA SER A 61 9.80 7.84 -13.16
C SER A 61 11.12 8.19 -12.46
N GLY A 62 12.24 7.58 -12.88
CA GLY A 62 13.53 7.78 -12.23
C GLY A 62 13.66 7.00 -10.93
N ALA A 63 14.69 7.31 -10.14
CA ALA A 63 14.99 6.62 -8.88
C ALA A 63 14.40 7.37 -7.68
N ILE A 64 14.14 6.63 -6.59
CA ILE A 64 13.79 7.24 -5.31
C ILE A 64 14.99 8.05 -4.78
N PRO A 65 14.84 9.33 -4.41
CA PRO A 65 15.95 10.14 -3.92
C PRO A 65 16.55 9.58 -2.62
N LYS A 66 17.88 9.40 -2.63
CA LYS A 66 18.63 8.93 -1.44
C LYS A 66 18.56 9.93 -0.28
N CYS A 67 18.33 11.20 -0.59
CA CYS A 67 18.22 12.26 0.41
C CYS A 67 16.94 12.21 1.25
N PHE A 68 16.03 11.26 0.99
CA PHE A 68 14.83 11.09 1.82
C PHE A 68 15.15 10.89 3.30
N SER A 69 16.35 10.37 3.63
CA SER A 69 16.85 10.31 5.01
C SER A 69 16.92 11.67 5.73
N ASN A 70 16.89 12.79 4.99
CA ASN A 70 16.95 14.14 5.57
C ASN A 70 15.58 14.64 6.04
N LEU A 71 14.48 13.93 5.74
CA LEU A 71 13.12 14.27 6.19
C LEU A 71 13.00 14.06 7.71
N SER A 72 13.48 15.05 8.46
CA SER A 72 13.80 14.93 9.89
C SER A 72 12.58 14.58 10.75
N ALA A 73 11.41 15.12 10.43
CA ALA A 73 10.16 14.79 11.11
C ALA A 73 9.78 13.30 10.99
N MET A 74 10.13 12.63 9.90
CA MET A 74 9.92 11.18 9.72
C MET A 74 11.07 10.34 10.30
N ALA A 75 12.25 10.94 10.56
CA ALA A 75 13.40 10.26 11.13
C ALA A 75 13.36 10.14 12.66
N THR A 76 12.70 11.08 13.35
CA THR A 76 12.58 11.05 14.81
C THR A 76 11.45 10.12 15.26
N THR A 77 11.75 9.15 16.12
CA THR A 77 10.71 8.42 16.85
C THR A 77 9.99 9.38 17.80
N LEU A 78 8.66 9.42 17.74
CA LEU A 78 7.86 10.25 18.63
C LEU A 78 8.04 9.76 20.08
N ASN A 79 8.93 10.39 20.82
CA ASN A 79 8.99 10.25 22.28
C ASN A 79 7.68 10.83 22.86
N PRO A 80 7.05 10.22 23.88
CA PRO A 80 5.87 10.78 24.55
C PRO A 80 6.05 12.24 25.04
N HIS A 81 7.29 12.70 25.27
CA HIS A 81 7.57 14.12 25.52
C HIS A 81 7.41 15.03 24.29
N VAL A 82 7.59 14.52 23.06
CA VAL A 82 7.41 15.23 21.79
C VAL A 82 5.95 15.29 21.39
N ALA A 83 5.12 14.28 21.71
CA ALA A 83 3.67 14.41 21.60
C ALA A 83 3.13 15.59 22.44
N ASN A 84 3.74 15.81 23.61
CA ASN A 84 3.48 16.96 24.47
C ASN A 84 4.09 18.28 23.95
N TRP A 85 5.00 18.20 22.97
CA TRP A 85 5.56 19.34 22.23
C TRP A 85 4.69 19.69 21.02
N PHE A 86 4.14 18.70 20.29
CA PHE A 86 3.10 18.92 19.28
C PHE A 86 1.88 19.63 19.86
N SER A 87 1.39 19.19 21.02
CA SER A 87 0.29 19.87 21.73
C SER A 87 0.65 21.28 22.23
N ARG A 88 1.93 21.60 22.43
CA ARG A 88 2.42 22.93 22.86
C ARG A 88 2.72 23.88 21.70
N PHE A 89 3.22 23.38 20.57
CA PHE A 89 3.52 24.19 19.38
C PHE A 89 2.28 24.42 18.49
N TYR A 90 1.27 23.55 18.60
CA TYR A 90 -0.05 23.71 17.98
C TYR A 90 -1.14 23.76 19.05
N PRO A 91 -1.20 24.83 19.86
CA PRO A 91 -2.08 24.91 21.03
C PRO A 91 -3.53 25.24 20.68
N ASP A 92 -3.82 25.54 19.41
CA ASP A 92 -5.13 26.01 18.99
C ASP A 92 -5.95 24.87 18.38
N ASN A 93 -6.90 24.37 19.17
CA ASN A 93 -7.99 23.44 18.81
C ASN A 93 -8.94 24.00 17.71
N SER A 94 -8.48 24.98 16.91
CA SER A 94 -9.26 25.72 15.92
C SER A 94 -8.97 25.31 14.47
N PHE A 95 -7.95 24.48 14.21
CA PHE A 95 -7.58 24.08 12.86
C PHE A 95 -8.08 22.67 12.52
N TYR A 96 -9.30 22.60 11.98
CA TYR A 96 -9.84 21.44 11.28
C TYR A 96 -9.10 21.26 9.93
N PHE A 97 -7.86 20.76 9.95
CA PHE A 97 -7.26 20.20 8.75
C PHE A 97 -7.48 18.69 8.79
N GLY A 98 -8.52 18.24 8.09
CA GLY A 98 -8.66 16.85 7.68
C GLY A 98 -7.85 16.63 6.41
N ALA A 99 -7.12 15.52 6.30
CA ALA A 99 -6.59 15.04 5.04
C ALA A 99 -6.98 13.57 4.83
N LEU A 100 -7.31 13.22 3.59
CA LEU A 100 -7.54 11.84 3.19
C LEU A 100 -6.19 11.22 2.87
N LEU A 101 -5.77 10.25 3.67
CA LEU A 101 -4.49 9.57 3.49
C LEU A 101 -4.72 8.08 3.23
N VAL A 102 -3.85 7.48 2.42
CA VAL A 102 -3.87 6.04 2.17
C VAL A 102 -2.86 5.35 3.05
N MET A 103 -3.34 4.71 4.10
CA MET A 103 -2.53 4.05 5.12
C MET A 103 -3.09 2.63 5.33
N LYS A 104 -2.21 1.63 5.51
CA LYS A 104 -2.62 0.23 5.77
C LYS A 104 -3.57 -0.35 4.72
N GLY A 105 -3.47 0.11 3.47
CA GLY A 105 -4.33 -0.31 2.37
C GLY A 105 -5.77 0.22 2.44
N ARG A 106 -6.04 1.27 3.22
CA ARG A 106 -7.35 1.93 3.32
C ARG A 106 -7.19 3.44 3.19
N VAL A 107 -8.24 4.10 2.70
CA VAL A 107 -8.33 5.56 2.69
C VAL A 107 -9.01 5.95 3.99
N ASP A 108 -8.29 6.66 4.86
CA ASP A 108 -8.79 7.13 6.14
C ASP A 108 -8.70 8.66 6.20
N GLU A 109 -9.72 9.29 6.78
CA GLU A 109 -9.71 10.71 7.07
C GLU A 109 -9.00 10.95 8.40
N TYR A 110 -7.86 11.64 8.34
CA TYR A 110 -7.11 12.04 9.52
C TYR A 110 -7.38 13.50 9.80
N SER A 111 -8.04 13.77 10.93
CA SER A 111 -8.36 15.12 11.40
C SER A 111 -7.45 15.49 12.57
N THR A 112 -7.85 15.22 13.81
CA THR A 112 -7.09 15.59 15.02
C THR A 112 -5.77 14.82 15.21
N THR A 113 -5.62 13.67 14.54
CA THR A 113 -4.44 12.80 14.62
C THR A 113 -3.46 13.00 13.48
N LEU A 114 -3.75 13.91 12.55
CA LEU A 114 -3.00 14.08 11.30
C LEU A 114 -1.51 14.43 11.53
N GLY A 115 -1.20 15.21 12.56
CA GLY A 115 0.19 15.52 12.94
C GLY A 115 0.95 14.38 13.63
N LEU A 116 0.29 13.26 13.92
CA LEU A 116 0.90 12.07 14.53
C LEU A 116 1.22 10.99 13.49
N VAL A 117 0.79 11.19 12.23
CA VAL A 117 0.97 10.23 11.16
C VAL A 117 2.19 10.59 10.34
N THR A 118 3.10 9.63 10.16
CA THR A 118 4.24 9.75 9.27
C THR A 118 4.16 8.70 8.17
N GLY A 119 4.20 9.11 6.91
CA GLY A 119 3.96 8.21 5.79
C GLY A 119 4.54 8.68 4.47
N ILE A 120 5.02 7.71 3.69
CA ILE A 120 5.45 7.91 2.31
C ILE A 120 4.66 6.94 1.43
N ASP A 121 3.85 7.47 0.51
CA ASP A 121 3.19 6.72 -0.55
C ASP A 121 3.74 7.17 -1.91
N LEU A 122 4.48 6.27 -2.57
CA LEU A 122 4.99 6.42 -3.93
C LEU A 122 4.37 5.37 -4.87
N SER A 123 3.27 4.75 -4.47
CA SER A 123 2.70 3.61 -5.19
C SER A 123 2.13 3.96 -6.56
N VAL A 124 2.02 2.96 -7.43
CA VAL A 124 1.39 3.09 -8.75
C VAL A 124 2.00 4.24 -9.55
N ASN A 125 3.29 4.08 -9.84
CA ASN A 125 4.13 4.99 -10.62
C ASN A 125 5.03 4.15 -11.55
N SER A 126 6.00 4.79 -12.21
CA SER A 126 7.02 4.15 -13.05
C SER A 126 8.43 4.27 -12.45
N LEU A 127 8.56 4.27 -11.12
CA LEU A 127 9.86 4.39 -10.44
C LEU A 127 10.75 3.18 -10.72
N THR A 128 12.04 3.42 -10.91
CA THR A 128 13.06 2.44 -11.30
C THR A 128 14.25 2.49 -10.34
N GLY A 129 15.25 1.62 -10.55
CA GLY A 129 16.42 1.55 -9.69
C GLY A 129 16.17 0.70 -8.44
N GLU A 130 17.05 0.84 -7.45
CA GLU A 130 16.97 0.12 -6.18
C GLU A 130 16.25 0.95 -5.11
N ILE A 131 15.70 0.27 -4.10
CA ILE A 131 15.23 0.95 -2.88
C ILE A 131 16.46 1.50 -2.15
N PRO A 132 16.57 2.82 -1.91
CA PRO A 132 17.69 3.39 -1.18
C PRO A 132 17.77 2.84 0.23
N LYS A 133 18.95 2.37 0.66
CA LYS A 133 19.17 1.95 2.05
C LYS A 133 18.96 3.10 3.04
N GLU A 134 19.13 4.33 2.58
CA GLU A 134 18.96 5.56 3.34
C GLU A 134 17.52 5.75 3.83
N LEU A 135 16.51 5.14 3.17
CA LEU A 135 15.12 5.15 3.66
C LEU A 135 15.00 4.50 5.04
N GLY A 136 15.85 3.52 5.36
CA GLY A 136 15.87 2.86 6.66
C GLY A 136 16.30 3.77 7.83
N TYR A 137 16.69 5.01 7.57
CA TYR A 137 16.95 6.01 8.62
C TYR A 137 15.70 6.79 9.04
N LEU A 138 14.56 6.58 8.37
CA LEU A 138 13.27 7.16 8.74
C LEU A 138 12.60 6.34 9.85
N MET A 139 13.24 6.30 11.03
CA MET A 139 12.85 5.43 12.15
C MET A 139 11.48 5.75 12.75
N GLY A 140 10.99 6.98 12.55
CA GLY A 140 9.67 7.43 12.98
C GLY A 140 8.56 7.17 11.97
N LEU A 141 8.83 6.56 10.80
CA LEU A 141 7.84 6.35 9.75
C LEU A 141 6.84 5.23 10.11
N LEU A 142 5.54 5.50 9.98
CA LEU A 142 4.47 4.53 10.25
C LEU A 142 4.01 3.78 8.99
N SER A 143 4.12 4.38 7.80
CA SER A 143 3.74 3.71 6.55
C SER A 143 4.70 3.99 5.41
N LEU A 144 5.06 2.93 4.70
CA LEU A 144 5.84 2.98 3.48
C LEU A 144 5.12 2.16 2.40
N ASN A 145 4.66 2.83 1.35
CA ASN A 145 4.05 2.18 0.20
C ASN A 145 4.85 2.51 -1.07
N LEU A 146 5.52 1.50 -1.62
CA LEU A 146 6.31 1.59 -2.86
C LEU A 146 5.72 0.67 -3.95
N SER A 147 4.50 0.15 -3.74
CA SER A 147 3.90 -0.86 -4.60
C SER A 147 3.61 -0.39 -6.02
N GLY A 148 3.52 -1.31 -6.98
CA GLY A 148 3.12 -0.97 -8.35
C GLY A 148 4.12 -0.05 -9.05
N ASN A 149 5.40 -0.39 -8.97
CA ASN A 149 6.49 0.33 -9.62
C ASN A 149 7.39 -0.65 -10.40
N LEU A 150 8.54 -0.17 -10.90
CA LEU A 150 9.54 -0.95 -11.62
C LEU A 150 10.84 -1.11 -10.79
N LEU A 151 10.73 -1.09 -9.46
CA LEU A 151 11.88 -1.17 -8.56
C LEU A 151 12.57 -2.54 -8.68
N THR A 152 13.89 -2.52 -8.60
CA THR A 152 14.79 -3.68 -8.75
C THR A 152 15.74 -3.76 -7.56
N GLY A 153 16.71 -4.67 -7.60
CA GLY A 153 17.65 -4.87 -6.49
C GLY A 153 17.07 -5.68 -5.34
N LYS A 154 17.82 -5.73 -4.24
CA LYS A 154 17.42 -6.37 -2.99
C LYS A 154 16.65 -5.40 -2.11
N ILE A 155 15.81 -5.93 -1.23
CA ILE A 155 15.22 -5.15 -0.14
C ILE A 155 16.36 -4.80 0.85
N PRO A 156 16.60 -3.51 1.16
CA PRO A 156 17.65 -3.13 2.10
C PRO A 156 17.38 -3.64 3.52
N GLU A 157 18.40 -4.21 4.17
CA GLU A 157 18.31 -4.66 5.57
C GLU A 157 17.98 -3.51 6.53
N THR A 158 18.34 -2.28 6.17
CA THR A 158 18.10 -1.07 6.96
C THR A 158 16.62 -0.75 7.14
N ILE A 159 15.72 -1.26 6.29
CA ILE A 159 14.26 -1.14 6.52
C ILE A 159 13.86 -1.80 7.83
N GLY A 160 14.57 -2.85 8.27
CA GLY A 160 14.35 -3.48 9.57
C GLY A 160 14.67 -2.60 10.79
N ASN A 161 15.26 -1.41 10.59
CA ASN A 161 15.49 -0.42 11.66
C ASN A 161 14.29 0.50 11.89
N MET A 162 13.28 0.46 11.01
CA MET A 162 12.09 1.31 11.09
C MET A 162 11.09 0.72 12.08
N GLU A 163 11.46 0.65 13.35
CA GLU A 163 10.72 -0.11 14.36
C GLU A 163 9.25 0.32 14.50
N MET A 164 8.93 1.61 14.26
CA MET A 164 7.57 2.15 14.34
C MET A 164 6.68 1.78 13.14
N LEU A 165 7.22 1.10 12.13
CA LEU A 165 6.50 0.86 10.88
C LEU A 165 5.29 -0.06 11.12
N GLU A 166 4.12 0.43 10.73
CA GLU A 166 2.84 -0.27 10.83
C GLU A 166 2.38 -0.83 9.48
N SER A 167 2.75 -0.17 8.39
CA SER A 167 2.34 -0.56 7.04
C SER A 167 3.53 -0.57 6.09
N LEU A 168 3.77 -1.72 5.45
CA LEU A 168 4.79 -1.88 4.43
C LEU A 168 4.23 -2.61 3.21
N ASP A 169 4.12 -1.90 2.09
CA ASP A 169 3.74 -2.49 0.81
C ASP A 169 4.84 -2.26 -0.24
N LEU A 170 5.48 -3.35 -0.65
CA LEU A 170 6.49 -3.38 -1.72
C LEU A 170 6.02 -4.23 -2.91
N SER A 171 4.74 -4.59 -2.95
CA SER A 171 4.19 -5.51 -3.94
C SER A 171 4.22 -4.95 -5.37
N MET A 172 4.08 -5.83 -6.37
CA MET A 172 4.07 -5.46 -7.78
C MET A 172 5.31 -4.63 -8.18
N ASN A 173 6.48 -5.20 -7.94
CA ASN A 173 7.78 -4.66 -8.34
C ASN A 173 8.64 -5.78 -8.95
N ARG A 174 9.93 -5.53 -9.19
CA ARG A 174 10.92 -6.50 -9.70
C ARG A 174 12.04 -6.76 -8.67
N LEU A 175 11.71 -6.68 -7.38
CA LEU A 175 12.66 -6.91 -6.28
C LEU A 175 13.08 -8.38 -6.25
N HIS A 176 14.33 -8.66 -5.90
CA HIS A 176 14.87 -10.02 -5.85
C HIS A 176 15.75 -10.23 -4.61
N GLY A 177 16.24 -11.46 -4.44
CA GLY A 177 16.99 -11.85 -3.24
C GLY A 177 16.06 -12.27 -2.11
N GLU A 178 16.60 -12.31 -0.89
CA GLU A 178 15.87 -12.78 0.29
C GLU A 178 15.14 -11.62 1.00
N ILE A 179 14.11 -11.95 1.78
CA ILE A 179 13.53 -11.01 2.73
C ILE A 179 14.57 -10.83 3.85
N PRO A 180 15.00 -9.60 4.17
CA PRO A 180 15.96 -9.35 5.23
C PRO A 180 15.55 -9.96 6.56
N SER A 181 16.46 -10.65 7.23
CA SER A 181 16.19 -11.19 8.57
C SER A 181 15.83 -10.10 9.58
N SER A 182 16.35 -8.88 9.38
CA SER A 182 16.02 -7.69 10.19
C SER A 182 14.53 -7.32 10.19
N PHE A 183 13.72 -7.83 9.27
CA PHE A 183 12.26 -7.63 9.29
C PHE A 183 11.62 -8.29 10.53
N SER A 184 12.32 -9.18 11.23
CA SER A 184 11.88 -9.67 12.54
C SER A 184 11.74 -8.58 13.60
N ASN A 185 12.39 -7.42 13.41
CA ASN A 185 12.36 -6.31 14.37
C ASN A 185 11.13 -5.40 14.20
N LEU A 186 10.37 -5.56 13.11
CA LEU A 186 9.24 -4.72 12.76
C LEU A 186 7.97 -5.16 13.51
N ASN A 187 7.97 -4.92 14.82
CA ASN A 187 6.98 -5.47 15.76
C ASN A 187 5.58 -4.83 15.64
N PHE A 188 5.46 -3.64 15.03
CA PHE A 188 4.19 -2.92 14.91
C PHE A 188 3.50 -3.10 13.55
N LEU A 189 4.09 -3.86 12.62
CA LEU A 189 3.52 -4.08 11.29
C LEU A 189 2.14 -4.72 11.40
N ASN A 190 1.09 -4.05 10.93
CA ASN A 190 -0.26 -4.58 10.82
C ASN A 190 -0.72 -4.75 9.37
N HIS A 191 0.00 -4.15 8.43
CA HIS A 191 -0.22 -4.30 7.00
C HIS A 191 1.12 -4.61 6.32
N PHE A 192 1.16 -5.71 5.58
CA PHE A 192 2.38 -6.17 4.92
C PHE A 192 2.07 -6.86 3.61
N ASN A 193 2.75 -6.45 2.55
CA ASN A 193 2.56 -7.03 1.23
C ASN A 193 3.86 -6.97 0.41
N LEU A 194 4.36 -8.14 0.01
CA LEU A 194 5.52 -8.33 -0.87
C LEU A 194 5.14 -9.05 -2.17
N SER A 195 3.84 -9.24 -2.42
CA SER A 195 3.36 -10.06 -3.53
C SER A 195 3.84 -9.55 -4.89
N TYR A 196 3.90 -10.45 -5.88
CA TYR A 196 4.29 -10.14 -7.25
C TYR A 196 5.64 -9.43 -7.34
N ASN A 197 6.68 -10.09 -6.82
CA ASN A 197 8.09 -9.73 -6.96
C ASN A 197 8.89 -10.97 -7.41
N ASN A 198 10.22 -10.89 -7.43
CA ASN A 198 11.11 -12.01 -7.72
C ASN A 198 11.92 -12.46 -6.48
N LEU A 199 11.33 -12.35 -5.28
CA LEU A 199 11.98 -12.72 -4.02
C LEU A 199 12.16 -14.24 -3.91
N THR A 200 13.21 -14.65 -3.22
CA THR A 200 13.64 -16.04 -3.06
C THR A 200 13.98 -16.33 -1.60
N GLY A 201 14.19 -17.60 -1.25
CA GLY A 201 14.66 -17.97 0.08
C GLY A 201 13.55 -18.17 1.10
N GLN A 202 13.95 -18.39 2.35
CA GLN A 202 13.04 -18.65 3.44
C GLN A 202 12.47 -17.34 4.01
N ILE A 203 11.18 -17.33 4.32
CA ILE A 203 10.55 -16.22 5.06
C ILE A 203 11.16 -16.19 6.48
N PRO A 204 11.76 -15.07 6.91
CA PRO A 204 12.35 -14.96 8.24
C PRO A 204 11.34 -15.30 9.33
N SER A 205 11.78 -16.07 10.33
CA SER A 205 10.91 -16.44 11.43
C SER A 205 10.70 -15.28 12.38
N SER A 206 9.51 -14.71 12.38
CA SER A 206 9.06 -13.74 13.40
C SER A 206 7.55 -13.81 13.58
N THR A 207 7.09 -13.45 14.78
CA THR A 207 5.66 -13.47 15.15
C THR A 207 4.80 -12.70 14.15
N GLN A 208 5.28 -11.54 13.70
CA GLN A 208 4.51 -10.66 12.83
C GLN A 208 4.46 -11.18 11.38
N LEU A 209 5.61 -11.56 10.79
CA LEU A 209 5.66 -12.02 9.40
C LEU A 209 4.81 -13.28 9.19
N GLN A 210 4.81 -14.17 10.18
CA GLN A 210 4.04 -15.43 10.14
C GLN A 210 2.54 -15.23 10.34
N SER A 211 2.12 -14.07 10.85
CA SER A 211 0.70 -13.73 11.06
C SER A 211 -0.01 -13.28 9.79
N PHE A 212 0.74 -12.82 8.77
CA PHE A 212 0.16 -12.32 7.53
C PHE A 212 -0.34 -13.44 6.62
N ASP A 213 -1.38 -13.14 5.84
CA ASP A 213 -1.96 -14.08 4.91
C ASP A 213 -0.96 -14.47 3.80
N LYS A 214 -1.10 -15.69 3.26
CA LYS A 214 -0.29 -16.19 2.15
C LYS A 214 -0.32 -15.27 0.91
N SER A 215 -1.41 -14.51 0.73
CA SER A 215 -1.55 -13.53 -0.35
C SER A 215 -0.50 -12.44 -0.30
N SER A 216 -0.02 -12.03 0.88
CA SER A 216 1.07 -11.07 1.03
C SER A 216 2.39 -11.54 0.41
N TYR A 217 2.53 -12.82 0.08
CA TYR A 217 3.76 -13.43 -0.42
C TYR A 217 3.62 -14.01 -1.83
N ILE A 218 2.40 -14.02 -2.40
CA ILE A 218 2.12 -14.70 -3.67
C ILE A 218 2.93 -14.10 -4.82
N GLY A 219 3.21 -14.89 -5.86
CA GLY A 219 3.95 -14.42 -7.03
C GLY A 219 5.44 -14.26 -6.80
N ASN A 220 6.00 -14.81 -5.70
CA ASN A 220 7.43 -14.91 -5.43
C ASN A 220 7.91 -16.37 -5.41
N HIS A 221 9.21 -16.57 -5.26
CA HIS A 221 9.87 -17.89 -5.09
C HIS A 221 10.20 -18.22 -3.62
N LEU A 222 9.46 -17.63 -2.68
CA LEU A 222 9.64 -17.79 -1.24
C LEU A 222 9.20 -19.16 -0.73
N CYS A 223 9.75 -19.59 0.41
CA CYS A 223 9.42 -20.83 1.09
C CYS A 223 9.36 -20.63 2.62
N GLY A 224 8.78 -21.60 3.33
CA GLY A 224 8.56 -21.53 4.77
C GLY A 224 7.25 -20.83 5.14
N PRO A 225 6.73 -21.03 6.38
CA PRO A 225 5.50 -20.40 6.84
C PRO A 225 5.56 -18.87 6.70
N PRO A 226 4.46 -18.20 6.30
CA PRO A 226 3.09 -18.73 6.13
C PRO A 226 2.81 -19.38 4.75
N VAL A 227 3.81 -19.48 3.88
CA VAL A 227 3.67 -20.15 2.58
C VAL A 227 3.85 -21.67 2.76
N THR A 228 3.08 -22.47 2.03
CA THR A 228 3.09 -23.95 2.15
C THR A 228 4.28 -24.62 1.45
N LYS A 229 5.16 -23.85 0.79
CA LYS A 229 6.32 -24.37 0.07
C LYS A 229 7.46 -24.66 1.05
N ASN A 230 7.97 -25.89 1.04
CA ASN A 230 9.09 -26.30 1.89
C ASN A 230 10.44 -25.77 1.38
N CYS A 231 11.32 -25.37 2.31
CA CYS A 231 12.65 -24.81 1.99
C CYS A 231 13.77 -25.84 1.78
N ASN A 232 13.46 -27.14 1.83
CA ASN A 232 14.48 -28.18 1.66
C ASN A 232 15.06 -28.13 0.24
N LYS A 233 16.36 -27.86 0.10
CA LYS A 233 17.09 -28.00 -1.16
C LYS A 233 18.29 -28.93 -0.99
N LYS A 234 18.31 -30.02 -1.76
CA LYS A 234 19.38 -30.30 -2.74
C LYS A 234 18.72 -30.87 -3.98
N GLY A 235 19.19 -30.44 -5.15
CA GLY A 235 18.55 -30.74 -6.43
C GLY A 235 18.51 -32.23 -6.74
N GLU A 236 17.36 -32.67 -7.24
CA GLU A 236 17.27 -33.78 -8.16
C GLU A 236 16.70 -33.21 -9.46
N ALA A 237 17.41 -33.46 -10.56
CA ALA A 237 16.88 -33.30 -11.90
C ALA A 237 15.59 -34.13 -12.04
N PRO A 238 14.70 -33.83 -13.00
CA PRO A 238 13.63 -34.75 -13.32
C PRO A 238 14.26 -36.02 -13.90
N ASP A 239 14.43 -37.04 -13.06
CA ASP A 239 14.81 -38.37 -13.52
C ASP A 239 13.63 -38.95 -14.29
N GLY A 240 13.82 -39.04 -15.60
CA GLY A 240 12.97 -39.84 -16.46
C GLY A 240 13.31 -41.30 -16.24
N THR A 241 12.53 -42.00 -15.42
CA THR A 241 12.43 -43.45 -15.52
C THR A 241 10.98 -43.92 -15.46
N ASN A 242 10.58 -44.49 -16.60
CA ASN A 242 9.41 -45.33 -16.75
C ASN A 242 9.49 -46.54 -15.80
N GLY A 243 8.40 -46.82 -15.10
CA GLY A 243 8.19 -48.05 -14.34
C GLY A 243 6.72 -48.18 -13.98
N GLY A 244 6.01 -49.08 -14.65
CA GLY A 244 4.56 -49.11 -14.72
C GLY A 244 3.84 -49.89 -13.61
N SER A 245 2.54 -49.58 -13.55
CA SER A 245 1.38 -50.42 -13.21
C SER A 245 1.10 -50.79 -11.74
N SER A 246 0.08 -50.14 -11.17
CA SER A 246 -1.27 -50.71 -11.00
C SER A 246 -1.97 -50.16 -9.75
N GLY A 247 -3.23 -49.71 -9.91
CA GLY A 247 -4.20 -49.69 -8.81
C GLY A 247 -4.88 -48.35 -8.53
N GLY A 248 -6.09 -48.17 -9.08
CA GLY A 248 -7.13 -47.35 -8.46
C GLY A 248 -7.44 -46.00 -9.13
N LYS A 249 -8.15 -46.02 -10.27
CA LYS A 249 -8.94 -44.86 -10.70
C LYS A 249 -10.06 -44.61 -9.68
N LYS A 250 -9.89 -43.64 -8.78
CA LYS A 250 -11.03 -42.95 -8.16
C LYS A 250 -11.42 -41.81 -9.08
N THR A 251 -12.46 -42.04 -9.88
CA THR A 251 -13.21 -40.97 -10.54
C THR A 251 -13.85 -40.12 -9.45
N SER A 252 -13.38 -38.88 -9.27
CA SER A 252 -14.10 -37.89 -8.50
C SER A 252 -15.38 -37.55 -9.25
N GLU A 253 -16.53 -37.92 -8.70
CA GLU A 253 -17.81 -37.44 -9.21
C GLU A 253 -17.83 -35.91 -9.11
N VAL A 254 -17.79 -35.24 -10.26
CA VAL A 254 -17.94 -33.79 -10.33
C VAL A 254 -19.39 -33.49 -9.99
N ASN A 255 -19.60 -32.84 -8.84
CA ASN A 255 -20.94 -32.41 -8.44
C ASN A 255 -21.40 -31.26 -9.35
N TRP A 256 -22.08 -31.62 -10.43
CA TRP A 256 -22.56 -30.71 -11.46
C TRP A 256 -23.50 -29.62 -10.93
N LEU A 257 -24.15 -29.86 -9.79
CA LEU A 257 -24.97 -28.86 -9.12
C LEU A 257 -24.12 -27.73 -8.53
N TYR A 258 -22.92 -28.04 -8.05
CA TYR A 258 -21.99 -27.01 -7.57
C TYR A 258 -21.42 -26.20 -8.73
N VAL A 259 -21.07 -26.88 -9.84
CA VAL A 259 -20.58 -26.22 -11.05
C VAL A 259 -21.63 -25.27 -11.64
N SER A 260 -22.90 -25.68 -11.67
CA SER A 260 -23.98 -24.83 -12.18
C SER A 260 -24.29 -23.64 -11.27
N ILE A 261 -24.21 -23.80 -9.94
CA ILE A 261 -24.35 -22.69 -8.99
C ILE A 261 -23.22 -21.67 -9.19
N VAL A 262 -21.97 -22.13 -9.31
CA VAL A 262 -20.81 -21.23 -9.47
C VAL A 262 -20.88 -20.48 -10.79
N LEU A 263 -21.23 -21.16 -11.89
CA LEU A 263 -21.41 -20.51 -13.19
C LEU A 263 -22.59 -19.53 -13.19
N GLY A 264 -23.71 -19.91 -12.55
CA GLY A 264 -24.88 -19.04 -12.41
C GLY A 264 -24.60 -17.78 -11.59
N PHE A 265 -23.87 -17.92 -10.48
CA PHE A 265 -23.45 -16.78 -9.68
C PHE A 265 -22.48 -15.88 -10.44
N ALA A 266 -21.48 -16.46 -11.13
CA ALA A 266 -20.53 -15.69 -11.92
C ALA A 266 -21.24 -14.91 -13.04
N MET A 267 -22.13 -15.56 -13.79
CA MET A 267 -22.88 -14.89 -14.87
C MET A 267 -23.86 -13.84 -14.34
N GLY A 268 -24.58 -14.14 -13.25
CA GLY A 268 -25.58 -13.23 -12.68
C GLY A 268 -24.95 -12.02 -11.98
N PHE A 269 -23.93 -12.26 -11.15
CA PHE A 269 -23.25 -11.20 -10.42
C PHE A 269 -22.46 -10.30 -11.37
N TRP A 270 -21.62 -10.87 -12.25
CA TRP A 270 -20.82 -10.07 -13.17
C TRP A 270 -21.64 -9.47 -14.32
N GLY A 271 -22.74 -10.11 -14.73
CA GLY A 271 -23.65 -9.54 -15.73
C GLY A 271 -24.30 -8.23 -15.29
N VAL A 272 -24.51 -8.03 -13.98
CA VAL A 272 -25.09 -6.80 -13.43
C VAL A 272 -24.01 -5.84 -12.93
N VAL A 273 -22.98 -6.35 -12.27
CA VAL A 273 -21.93 -5.54 -11.65
C VAL A 273 -20.94 -4.99 -12.68
N ALA A 274 -20.54 -5.76 -13.69
CA ALA A 274 -19.55 -5.30 -14.67
C ALA A 274 -20.01 -4.09 -15.48
N PRO A 275 -21.27 -4.02 -15.99
CA PRO A 275 -21.76 -2.81 -16.66
C PRO A 275 -21.79 -1.57 -15.75
N LEU A 276 -22.10 -1.75 -14.45
CA LEU A 276 -22.12 -0.65 -13.48
C LEU A 276 -20.72 -0.12 -13.15
N VAL A 277 -19.70 -0.99 -13.17
CA VAL A 277 -18.30 -0.59 -12.95
C VAL A 277 -17.71 0.08 -14.19
N LEU A 278 -17.99 -0.45 -15.38
CA LEU A 278 -17.36 -0.02 -16.63
C LEU A 278 -18.05 1.19 -17.28
N ILE A 279 -19.36 1.38 -17.07
CA ILE A 279 -20.14 2.43 -17.74
C ILE A 279 -20.56 3.51 -16.74
N ARG A 280 -19.84 4.64 -16.76
CA ARG A 280 -20.04 5.77 -15.83
C ARG A 280 -21.47 6.33 -15.83
N SER A 281 -22.15 6.34 -16.98
CA SER A 281 -23.53 6.83 -17.11
C SER A 281 -24.56 5.91 -16.45
N TRP A 282 -24.37 4.59 -16.52
CA TRP A 282 -25.28 3.61 -15.92
C TRP A 282 -25.14 3.62 -14.40
N ARG A 283 -23.91 3.75 -13.90
CA ARG A 283 -23.62 3.94 -12.48
C ARG A 283 -24.40 5.12 -11.90
N PHE A 284 -24.33 6.28 -12.56
CA PHE A 284 -25.02 7.48 -12.10
C PHE A 284 -26.55 7.33 -12.11
N ALA A 285 -27.11 6.75 -13.17
CA ALA A 285 -28.55 6.49 -13.26
C ALA A 285 -29.05 5.50 -12.19
N TYR A 286 -28.25 4.46 -11.90
CA TYR A 286 -28.57 3.46 -10.88
C TYR A 286 -28.60 4.07 -9.47
N TYR A 287 -27.56 4.83 -9.08
CA TYR A 287 -27.54 5.48 -7.77
C TYR A 287 -28.66 6.51 -7.60
N LYS A 288 -28.93 7.31 -8.63
CA LYS A 288 -30.05 8.27 -8.62
C LYS A 288 -31.41 7.58 -8.41
N LYS A 289 -31.58 6.37 -8.95
CA LYS A 289 -32.82 5.59 -8.77
C LYS A 289 -32.91 4.97 -7.37
N LEU A 290 -31.80 4.52 -6.80
CA LEU A 290 -31.76 4.03 -5.41
C LEU A 290 -32.09 5.14 -4.42
N GLU A 291 -31.55 6.35 -4.63
CA GLU A 291 -31.84 7.53 -3.81
C GLU A 291 -33.34 7.87 -3.85
N GLN A 292 -33.95 7.89 -5.03
CA GLN A 292 -35.40 8.10 -5.18
C GLN A 292 -36.26 7.01 -4.51
N ILE A 293 -35.79 5.76 -4.47
CA ILE A 293 -36.48 4.68 -3.77
C ILE A 293 -36.31 4.83 -2.27
N GLY A 294 -35.10 5.19 -1.81
CA GLY A 294 -34.80 5.51 -0.42
C GLY A 294 -35.69 6.63 0.11
N ASP A 295 -35.83 7.72 -0.64
CA ASP A 295 -36.69 8.86 -0.29
C ASP A 295 -38.17 8.44 -0.20
N LYS A 296 -38.65 7.64 -1.16
CA LYS A 296 -40.04 7.12 -1.12
C LYS A 296 -40.29 6.21 0.06
N LEU A 297 -39.32 5.36 0.41
CA LEU A 297 -39.42 4.51 1.60
C LEU A 297 -39.37 5.36 2.87
N CYS A 298 -38.46 6.33 2.98
CA CYS A 298 -38.39 7.25 4.11
C CYS A 298 -39.72 8.00 4.33
N VAL A 299 -40.32 8.53 3.25
CA VAL A 299 -41.64 9.19 3.32
C VAL A 299 -42.73 8.21 3.74
N PHE A 300 -42.76 7.00 3.16
CA PHE A 300 -43.72 5.95 3.52
C PHE A 300 -43.65 5.56 5.00
N TRP A 301 -42.44 5.35 5.52
CA TRP A 301 -42.21 5.03 6.93
C TRP A 301 -42.54 6.21 7.86
N ALA A 302 -42.25 7.44 7.44
CA ALA A 302 -42.63 8.64 8.20
C ALA A 302 -44.16 8.85 8.28
N THR A 303 -44.91 8.44 7.25
CA THR A 303 -46.39 8.50 7.26
C THR A 303 -47.06 7.38 8.06
N ILE A 304 -46.38 6.27 8.34
CA ILE A 304 -46.92 5.15 9.13
C ILE A 304 -46.60 5.30 10.63
N GLY A 305 -45.62 6.14 10.98
CA GLY A 305 -45.23 6.43 12.36
C GLY A 305 -45.97 7.59 13.05
N MET A 306 -47.06 8.11 12.46
CA MET A 306 -47.99 9.07 13.09
C MET A 306 -49.36 8.45 13.31
#